data_AF-K1QW50-F1
#
_entry.id   AF-K1QW50-F1
#
_cell.length_a   1.000
_cell.length_b   1.000
_cell.length_c   1.000
_cell.angle_alpha   90.00
_cell.angle_beta   90.00
_cell.angle_gamma   90.00
#
_symmetry.space_group_name_H-M   'P 1'
#
loop_
_entity.id
_entity.type
_entity.pdbx_description
1 polymer ?
#
loop_
_entity_poly.entity_id
_entity_poly.type
_entity_poly.pdbx_seq_one_letter_code
_entity_poly.pdbx_strand_id
1 'polypeptide(L)'
;MAMQEVRDDGKIQEINRAQGGDWGGIYVDEEFKQMVEDIVSKPIVEAFRMKYTGDYIALFRYFEKKKRQKQTGRSVRVDIPPTLLEIAEDFIKCIEDHGLKDDVELKRGKLQIKVRKFEEFFNKVLDKIAVKVEEMLVSDTAEGTKVIIMVGGFSECELLQSRIRNSFPSCTVVIPQECGLAVLKGAVLFGHDPDIIAARVVKYTYGVDTYTRFMKDKHPESKKKIINGIEYCTDNFDIHVNKGKLVHCNEETEKTYLPIHENQTSVNFAVFASNKVEPQYTDDKGCKGIGSLAVPMLDTTGGTRRRVKAKFKFGATKITVEGFDETSKKSVDVKIDFLENKL
;
A
#
# COMPACT_ATOMS: atom_id res chain seq x y z
N MET A 1 8.56 -1.51 -0.77
CA MET A 1 9.44 -2.67 -0.55
C MET A 1 8.63 -3.77 0.10
N ALA A 2 8.82 -5.01 -0.34
CA ALA A 2 8.14 -6.20 0.21
C ALA A 2 9.14 -7.37 0.16
N MET A 3 8.95 -8.36 1.03
CA MET A 3 9.66 -9.64 1.01
C MET A 3 8.73 -10.73 0.55
N GLN A 4 9.24 -11.55 -0.34
CA GLN A 4 8.50 -12.65 -0.94
C GLN A 4 9.39 -13.88 -0.97
N GLU A 5 8.77 -15.02 -0.72
CA GLU A 5 9.38 -16.34 -0.84
C GLU A 5 8.87 -16.99 -2.13
N VAL A 6 9.77 -17.63 -2.88
CA VAL A 6 9.41 -18.54 -3.96
C VAL A 6 9.44 -19.95 -3.36
N ARG A 7 8.27 -20.59 -3.31
CA ARG A 7 8.10 -21.94 -2.76
C ARG A 7 8.64 -23.00 -3.74
N ASP A 8 8.83 -24.23 -3.24
CA ASP A 8 9.27 -25.37 -4.05
C ASP A 8 8.33 -25.70 -5.23
N ASP A 9 7.04 -25.36 -5.11
CA ASP A 9 6.04 -25.51 -6.16
C ASP A 9 6.05 -24.37 -7.20
N GLY A 10 7.00 -23.43 -7.08
CA GLY A 10 7.16 -22.27 -7.96
C GLY A 10 6.22 -21.10 -7.65
N LYS A 11 5.34 -21.22 -6.65
CA LYS A 11 4.41 -20.16 -6.27
C LYS A 11 5.04 -19.13 -5.32
N ILE A 12 4.46 -17.94 -5.31
CA ILE A 12 4.96 -16.81 -4.52
C ILE A 12 4.15 -16.69 -3.23
N GLN A 13 4.85 -16.54 -2.10
CA GLN A 13 4.28 -16.29 -0.78
C GLN A 13 4.79 -14.95 -0.24
N GLU A 14 3.88 -14.11 0.27
CA GLU A 14 4.26 -12.86 0.94
C GLU A 14 4.77 -13.17 2.36
N ILE A 15 6.01 -12.78 2.66
CA ILE A 15 6.60 -12.93 3.99
C ILE A 15 6.17 -11.77 4.88
N ASN A 16 6.24 -10.54 4.34
CA ASN A 16 5.84 -9.35 5.05
C ASN A 16 5.02 -8.41 4.17
N ARG A 17 4.20 -7.60 4.85
CA ARG A 17 3.40 -6.58 4.18
C ARG A 17 4.29 -5.62 3.41
N ALA A 18 3.89 -5.32 2.16
CA ALA A 18 4.51 -4.24 1.40
C ALA A 18 4.51 -2.89 2.17
N GLN A 19 5.70 -2.32 2.29
CA GLN A 19 5.99 -1.05 2.95
C GLN A 19 6.27 0.04 1.92
N GLY A 20 5.76 1.25 2.16
CA GLY A 20 6.06 2.45 1.38
C GLY A 20 6.34 3.61 2.32
N GLY A 21 6.90 4.69 1.78
CA GLY A 21 7.16 5.90 2.55
C GLY A 21 7.98 6.91 1.75
N ASP A 22 8.51 7.89 2.46
CA ASP A 22 9.10 9.11 1.88
C ASP A 22 10.54 8.92 1.37
N TRP A 23 10.72 7.94 0.49
CA TRP A 23 12.02 7.54 -0.07
C TRP A 23 11.90 7.04 -1.52
N GLY A 24 10.89 7.49 -2.25
CA GLY A 24 10.77 7.27 -3.69
C GLY A 24 11.62 8.24 -4.53
N GLY A 25 11.73 7.97 -5.83
CA GLY A 25 12.44 8.87 -6.76
C GLY A 25 11.85 10.28 -6.86
N ILE A 26 10.60 10.48 -6.45
CA ILE A 26 9.95 11.79 -6.39
C ILE A 26 10.61 12.74 -5.39
N TYR A 27 11.22 12.23 -4.32
CA TYR A 27 11.90 13.07 -3.33
C TYR A 27 13.21 13.63 -3.88
N VAL A 28 13.83 12.96 -4.86
CA VAL A 28 14.96 13.53 -5.61
C VAL A 28 14.48 14.70 -6.49
N ASP A 29 13.28 14.60 -7.05
CA ASP A 29 12.68 15.70 -7.83
C ASP A 29 12.37 16.89 -6.93
N GLU A 30 11.94 16.64 -5.69
CA GLU A 30 11.72 17.71 -4.70
C GLU A 30 13.02 18.39 -4.27
N GLU A 31 14.15 17.67 -4.11
CA GLU A 31 15.45 18.31 -3.84
C GLU A 31 15.91 19.19 -5.01
N PHE A 32 15.70 18.73 -6.25
CA PHE A 32 15.96 19.58 -7.44
C PHE A 32 15.02 20.78 -7.50
N LYS A 33 13.73 20.59 -7.21
CA LYS A 33 12.74 21.66 -7.15
C LYS A 33 13.12 22.69 -6.09
N GLN A 34 13.55 22.25 -4.91
CA GLN A 34 14.01 23.13 -3.85
C GLN A 34 15.20 23.98 -4.32
N MET A 35 16.19 23.40 -5.00
CA MET A 35 17.28 24.19 -5.57
C MET A 35 16.79 25.23 -6.58
N VAL A 36 15.82 24.90 -7.44
CA VAL A 36 15.24 25.87 -8.37
C VAL A 36 14.47 26.95 -7.60
N GLU A 37 13.71 26.59 -6.57
CA GLU A 37 13.02 27.53 -5.67
C GLU A 37 14.00 28.41 -4.90
N ASP A 38 15.19 27.92 -4.53
CA ASP A 38 16.22 28.74 -3.89
C ASP A 38 16.77 29.75 -4.92
N ILE A 39 17.00 29.33 -6.17
CA ILE A 39 17.51 30.24 -7.21
C ILE A 39 16.50 31.31 -7.60
N VAL A 40 15.22 30.97 -7.83
CA VAL A 40 14.25 31.95 -8.36
C VAL A 40 13.14 32.33 -7.39
N SER A 41 13.19 31.87 -6.15
CA SER A 41 12.10 31.94 -5.16
C SER A 41 10.91 31.02 -5.46
N LYS A 42 10.34 30.46 -4.39
CA LYS A 42 9.14 29.63 -4.43
C LYS A 42 7.93 30.30 -5.11
N PRO A 43 7.60 31.59 -4.86
CA PRO A 43 6.50 32.25 -5.56
C PRO A 43 6.65 32.26 -7.09
N ILE A 44 7.87 32.41 -7.61
CA ILE A 44 8.11 32.39 -9.06
C ILE A 44 7.93 30.98 -9.62
N VAL A 45 8.43 29.94 -8.93
CA VAL A 45 8.22 28.55 -9.35
C VAL A 45 6.72 28.17 -9.34
N GLU A 46 5.96 28.65 -8.35
CA GLU A 46 4.51 28.45 -8.30
C GLU A 46 3.79 29.19 -9.43
N ALA A 47 4.16 30.45 -9.70
CA ALA A 47 3.64 31.21 -10.84
C ALA A 47 3.97 30.53 -12.17
N PHE A 48 5.20 30.02 -12.32
CA PHE A 48 5.65 29.25 -13.49
C PHE A 48 4.79 28.00 -13.70
N ARG A 49 4.57 27.22 -12.65
CA ARG A 49 3.74 26.00 -12.67
C ARG A 49 2.29 26.30 -13.10
N MET A 50 1.72 27.40 -12.61
CA MET A 50 0.32 27.77 -12.87
C MET A 50 0.11 28.41 -14.24
N LYS A 51 1.02 29.30 -14.67
CA LYS A 51 0.89 30.06 -15.92
C LYS A 51 1.46 29.35 -17.14
N TYR A 52 2.51 28.53 -16.95
CA TYR A 52 3.26 27.84 -18.00
C TYR A 52 3.40 26.34 -17.70
N THR A 53 2.28 25.68 -17.38
CA THR A 53 2.26 24.27 -16.92
C THR A 53 2.97 23.29 -17.87
N GLY A 54 2.87 23.50 -19.19
CA GLY A 54 3.56 22.66 -20.18
C GLY A 54 5.09 22.71 -20.05
N ASP A 55 5.64 23.91 -19.86
CA ASP A 55 7.07 24.13 -19.69
C ASP A 55 7.56 23.63 -18.33
N TYR A 56 6.75 23.79 -17.29
CA TYR A 56 7.01 23.20 -15.97
C TYR A 56 7.12 21.67 -16.07
N ILE A 57 6.17 21.01 -16.73
CA ILE A 57 6.22 19.56 -16.96
C ILE A 57 7.46 19.19 -17.80
N ALA A 58 7.82 20.00 -18.80
CA ALA A 58 8.99 19.75 -19.64
C ALA A 58 10.30 19.81 -18.84
N LEU A 59 10.44 20.78 -17.93
CA LEU A 59 11.60 20.91 -17.02
C LEU A 59 11.78 19.64 -16.19
N PHE A 60 10.73 19.20 -15.49
CA PHE A 60 10.81 18.00 -14.64
C PHE A 60 10.95 16.72 -15.45
N ARG A 61 10.35 16.63 -16.64
CA ARG A 61 10.57 15.49 -17.55
C ARG A 61 12.02 15.40 -18.02
N TYR A 62 12.64 16.55 -18.29
CA TYR A 62 14.05 16.59 -18.65
C TYR A 62 14.93 16.15 -17.47
N PHE A 63 14.66 16.66 -16.27
CA PHE A 63 15.35 16.26 -15.05
C PHE A 63 15.20 14.75 -14.78
N GLU A 64 13.99 14.20 -14.91
CA GLU A 64 13.70 12.77 -14.76
C GLU A 64 14.59 11.91 -15.67
N LYS A 65 14.79 12.35 -16.93
CA LYS A 65 15.69 11.67 -17.87
C LYS A 65 17.14 11.69 -17.38
N LYS A 66 17.60 12.81 -16.80
CA LYS A 66 18.96 12.89 -16.22
C LYS A 66 19.09 12.03 -14.98
N LYS A 67 18.09 12.01 -14.10
CA LYS A 67 18.05 11.19 -12.88
C LYS A 67 18.27 9.69 -13.15
N ARG A 68 17.75 9.19 -14.27
CA ARG A 68 17.86 7.78 -14.68
C ARG A 68 19.13 7.44 -15.45
N GLN A 69 19.85 8.43 -15.96
CA GLN A 69 21.04 8.23 -16.79
C GLN A 69 22.31 8.17 -15.94
N LYS A 70 23.28 7.37 -16.39
CA LYS A 70 24.66 7.48 -15.92
C LYS A 70 25.22 8.86 -16.28
N GLN A 71 25.73 9.56 -15.27
CA GLN A 71 26.46 10.80 -15.50
C GLN A 71 27.94 10.49 -15.72
N THR A 72 28.44 10.71 -16.93
CA THR A 72 29.84 10.46 -17.31
C THR A 72 30.67 11.73 -17.47
N GLY A 73 30.02 12.89 -17.48
CA GLY A 73 30.66 14.21 -17.58
C GLY A 73 31.01 14.81 -16.23
N ARG A 74 31.62 16.00 -16.23
CA ARG A 74 31.87 16.79 -15.00
C ARG A 74 30.62 17.49 -14.46
N SER A 75 29.64 17.72 -15.32
CA SER A 75 28.38 18.39 -14.98
C SER A 75 27.20 17.77 -15.71
N VAL A 76 26.07 17.73 -15.02
CA VAL A 76 24.75 17.43 -15.57
C VAL A 76 24.15 18.71 -16.13
N ARG A 77 23.67 18.66 -17.37
CA ARG A 77 23.01 19.81 -18.01
C ARG A 77 21.51 19.61 -17.94
N VAL A 78 20.76 20.59 -17.45
CA VAL A 78 19.29 20.61 -17.41
C VAL A 78 18.79 21.79 -18.22
N ASP A 79 17.90 21.56 -19.17
CA ASP A 79 17.34 22.62 -20.01
C ASP A 79 16.33 23.43 -19.19
N ILE A 80 16.54 24.75 -19.12
CA ILE A 80 15.66 25.68 -18.43
C ILE A 80 14.72 26.32 -19.45
N PRO A 81 13.39 26.19 -19.29
CA PRO A 81 12.44 26.80 -20.22
C PRO A 81 12.62 28.32 -20.32
N PRO A 82 12.58 28.91 -21.53
CA PRO A 82 12.71 30.35 -21.72
C PRO A 82 11.68 31.15 -20.89
N THR A 83 10.47 30.63 -20.78
CA THR A 83 9.37 31.22 -19.98
C THR A 83 9.71 31.32 -18.49
N LEU A 84 10.54 30.42 -17.94
CA LEU A 84 11.05 30.55 -16.57
C LEU A 84 12.12 31.64 -16.47
N LEU A 85 12.98 31.75 -17.48
CA LEU A 85 14.00 32.81 -17.53
C LEU A 85 13.38 34.21 -17.71
N GLU A 86 12.23 34.31 -18.38
CA GLU A 86 11.51 35.57 -18.60
C GLU A 86 10.85 36.12 -17.32
N ILE A 87 10.36 35.24 -16.45
CA ILE A 87 9.67 35.63 -15.21
C ILE A 87 10.60 35.68 -14.00
N ALA A 88 11.78 35.09 -14.08
CA ALA A 88 12.80 35.16 -13.04
C ALA A 88 13.69 36.39 -13.27
N GLU A 89 13.76 37.28 -12.29
CA GLU A 89 14.70 38.40 -12.32
C GLU A 89 16.13 37.89 -12.04
N ASP A 90 17.05 38.17 -12.95
CA ASP A 90 18.51 37.96 -12.82
C ASP A 90 18.94 36.58 -12.25
N PHE A 91 18.56 35.52 -12.95
CA PHE A 91 18.85 34.11 -12.61
C PHE A 91 20.33 33.85 -12.26
N ILE A 92 21.27 34.53 -12.94
CA ILE A 92 22.71 34.37 -12.69
C ILE A 92 23.08 34.95 -11.34
N LYS A 93 22.65 36.19 -11.06
CA LYS A 93 22.89 36.82 -9.76
C LYS A 93 22.29 36.00 -8.62
N CYS A 94 21.10 35.46 -8.78
CA CYS A 94 20.50 34.65 -7.73
C CYS A 94 21.27 33.34 -7.44
N ILE A 95 21.90 32.73 -8.45
CA ILE A 95 22.82 31.60 -8.22
C ILE A 95 24.00 32.04 -7.35
N GLU A 96 24.54 33.24 -7.59
CA GLU A 96 25.66 33.79 -6.80
C GLU A 96 25.23 34.11 -5.36
N ASP A 97 24.09 34.78 -5.19
CA ASP A 97 23.54 35.19 -3.89
C ASP A 97 23.25 33.99 -2.97
N HIS A 98 22.90 32.84 -3.54
CA HIS A 98 22.69 31.58 -2.79
C HIS A 98 23.96 30.73 -2.62
N GLY A 99 25.13 31.25 -2.99
CA GLY A 99 26.40 30.54 -2.85
C GLY A 99 26.54 29.32 -3.76
N LEU A 100 25.74 29.22 -4.82
CA LEU A 100 25.73 28.08 -5.74
C LEU A 100 26.67 28.26 -6.93
N LYS A 101 27.34 29.41 -7.06
CA LYS A 101 28.23 29.75 -8.19
C LYS A 101 29.31 28.70 -8.47
N ASP A 102 29.82 28.05 -7.43
CA ASP A 102 30.84 27.01 -7.59
C ASP A 102 30.24 25.71 -8.12
N ASP A 103 28.96 25.41 -7.88
CA ASP A 103 28.35 24.12 -8.20
C ASP A 103 27.39 24.17 -9.38
N VAL A 104 26.84 25.35 -9.68
CA VAL A 104 25.75 25.55 -10.62
C VAL A 104 26.05 26.77 -11.49
N GLU A 105 25.89 26.61 -12.80
CA GLU A 105 26.09 27.70 -13.75
C GLU A 105 25.02 27.69 -14.83
N LEU A 106 24.42 28.86 -15.13
CA LEU A 106 23.50 29.01 -16.26
C LEU A 106 24.28 29.36 -17.53
N LYS A 107 24.27 28.47 -18.53
CA LYS A 107 24.94 28.67 -19.82
C LYS A 107 24.01 28.32 -20.99
N ARG A 108 23.72 29.31 -21.85
CA ARG A 108 22.90 29.15 -23.06
C ARG A 108 21.53 28.48 -22.77
N GLY A 109 20.84 28.95 -21.73
CA GLY A 109 19.54 28.41 -21.31
C GLY A 109 19.59 27.03 -20.64
N LYS A 110 20.78 26.55 -20.25
CA LYS A 110 20.96 25.26 -19.56
C LYS A 110 21.63 25.47 -18.22
N LEU A 111 21.08 24.88 -17.18
CA LEU A 111 21.69 24.78 -15.87
C LEU A 111 22.76 23.67 -15.91
N GLN A 112 24.02 24.03 -15.71
CA GLN A 112 25.13 23.10 -15.58
C GLN A 112 25.39 22.86 -14.09
N ILE A 113 24.96 21.70 -13.60
CA ILE A 113 25.11 21.30 -12.20
C ILE A 113 26.32 20.36 -12.13
N LYS A 114 27.34 20.67 -11.34
CA LYS A 114 28.46 19.74 -11.09
C LYS A 114 27.93 18.40 -10.60
N VAL A 115 28.52 17.29 -11.06
CA VAL A 115 28.04 15.94 -10.72
C VAL A 115 27.96 15.73 -9.22
N ARG A 116 28.94 16.21 -8.44
CA ARG A 116 28.90 16.16 -6.97
C ARG A 116 27.62 16.79 -6.41
N LYS A 117 27.26 18.00 -6.84
CA LYS A 117 26.05 18.69 -6.39
C LYS A 117 24.78 17.96 -6.83
N PHE A 118 24.79 17.42 -8.05
CA PHE A 118 23.67 16.62 -8.55
C PHE A 118 23.45 15.35 -7.72
N GLU A 119 24.51 14.66 -7.30
CA GLU A 119 24.45 13.48 -6.45
C GLU A 119 23.90 13.79 -5.05
N GLU A 120 24.11 15.01 -4.53
CA GLU A 120 23.55 15.43 -3.22
C GLU A 120 22.02 15.33 -3.16
N PHE A 121 21.31 15.53 -4.28
CA PHE A 121 19.84 15.37 -4.35
C PHE A 121 19.37 13.94 -4.00
N PHE A 122 20.28 12.96 -4.10
CA PHE A 122 19.94 11.56 -3.93
C PHE A 122 20.26 11.07 -2.51
N ASN A 123 21.28 11.62 -1.86
CA ASN A 123 21.87 11.06 -0.63
C ASN A 123 20.82 10.68 0.42
N LYS A 124 19.95 11.63 0.80
CA LYS A 124 18.88 11.41 1.79
C LYS A 124 17.92 10.29 1.38
N VAL A 125 17.58 10.22 0.10
CA VAL A 125 16.68 9.19 -0.44
C VAL A 125 17.37 7.83 -0.44
N LEU A 126 18.61 7.77 -0.93
CA LEU A 126 19.43 6.56 -1.00
C LEU A 126 19.71 5.96 0.38
N ASP A 127 20.02 6.80 1.36
CA ASP A 127 20.27 6.35 2.73
C ASP A 127 19.00 5.80 3.38
N LYS A 128 17.86 6.48 3.21
CA LYS A 128 16.57 5.95 3.69
C LYS A 128 16.21 4.61 3.07
N ILE A 129 16.43 4.45 1.75
CA ILE A 129 16.20 3.18 1.06
C ILE A 129 17.12 2.09 1.65
N ALA A 130 18.41 2.38 1.82
CA ALA A 130 19.37 1.43 2.36
C ALA A 130 18.99 1.01 3.79
N VAL A 131 18.74 1.96 4.70
CA VAL A 131 18.27 1.66 6.07
C VAL A 131 17.02 0.79 6.01
N LYS A 132 16.08 1.07 5.09
CA LYS A 132 14.85 0.30 5.02
C LYS A 132 15.04 -1.13 4.54
N VAL A 133 15.97 -1.36 3.61
CA VAL A 133 16.35 -2.71 3.17
C VAL A 133 17.05 -3.46 4.31
N GLU A 134 17.94 -2.80 5.05
CA GLU A 134 18.62 -3.37 6.21
C GLU A 134 17.64 -3.81 7.31
N GLU A 135 16.69 -2.94 7.68
CA GLU A 135 15.62 -3.27 8.63
C GLU A 135 14.83 -4.52 8.22
N MET A 136 14.61 -4.70 6.91
CA MET A 136 13.90 -5.87 6.39
C MET A 136 14.76 -7.13 6.49
N LEU A 137 16.04 -7.04 6.12
CA LEU A 137 16.96 -8.18 6.13
C LEU A 137 17.34 -8.68 7.53
N VAL A 138 17.29 -7.81 8.55
CA VAL A 138 17.58 -8.18 9.95
C VAL A 138 16.38 -8.81 10.65
N SER A 139 15.17 -8.74 10.07
CA SER A 139 13.99 -9.37 10.67
C SER A 139 14.10 -10.90 10.68
N ASP A 140 13.62 -11.55 11.73
CA ASP A 140 13.63 -13.03 11.85
C ASP A 140 12.97 -13.72 10.65
N THR A 141 11.96 -13.07 10.06
CA THR A 141 11.25 -13.56 8.87
C THR A 141 12.06 -13.51 7.58
N ALA A 142 13.22 -12.83 7.58
CA ALA A 142 14.07 -12.65 6.42
C ALA A 142 15.29 -13.59 6.40
N GLU A 143 15.41 -14.51 7.36
CA GLU A 143 16.53 -15.45 7.44
C GLU A 143 16.69 -16.20 6.10
N GLY A 144 17.92 -16.22 5.58
CA GLY A 144 18.23 -16.86 4.30
C GLY A 144 17.96 -16.02 3.05
N THR A 145 17.47 -14.77 3.18
CA THR A 145 17.28 -13.87 2.04
C THR A 145 18.63 -13.53 1.39
N LYS A 146 18.80 -13.89 0.12
CA LYS A 146 20.04 -13.68 -0.65
C LYS A 146 19.87 -12.81 -1.88
N VAL A 147 18.65 -12.38 -2.21
CA VAL A 147 18.35 -11.70 -3.48
C VAL A 147 17.57 -10.42 -3.21
N ILE A 148 18.02 -9.31 -3.80
CA ILE A 148 17.30 -8.03 -3.83
C ILE A 148 16.89 -7.77 -5.27
N ILE A 149 15.58 -7.74 -5.54
CA ILE A 149 15.05 -7.43 -6.88
C ILE A 149 14.60 -5.97 -6.90
N MET A 150 15.24 -5.17 -7.75
CA MET A 150 14.97 -3.74 -7.89
C MET A 150 14.03 -3.48 -9.06
N VAL A 151 12.77 -3.12 -8.76
CA VAL A 151 11.72 -2.82 -9.75
C VAL A 151 11.23 -1.37 -9.66
N GLY A 152 10.50 -0.91 -10.67
CA GLY A 152 10.01 0.47 -10.79
C GLY A 152 11.01 1.42 -11.44
N GLY A 153 10.52 2.56 -11.94
CA GLY A 153 11.33 3.47 -12.77
C GLY A 153 12.57 4.03 -12.08
N PHE A 154 12.56 4.19 -10.75
CA PHE A 154 13.73 4.69 -10.03
C PHE A 154 14.87 3.65 -9.96
N SER A 155 14.56 2.37 -10.14
CA SER A 155 15.57 1.31 -10.21
C SER A 155 16.44 1.38 -11.47
N GLU A 156 16.10 2.22 -12.44
CA GLU A 156 16.96 2.56 -13.59
C GLU A 156 18.13 3.47 -13.19
N CYS A 157 18.06 4.14 -12.04
CA CYS A 157 19.09 5.06 -11.57
C CYS A 157 20.36 4.31 -11.11
N GLU A 158 21.49 4.58 -11.76
CA GLU A 158 22.77 3.93 -11.43
C GLU A 158 23.30 4.26 -10.03
N LEU A 159 23.03 5.48 -9.50
CA LEU A 159 23.42 5.85 -8.14
C LEU A 159 22.71 4.97 -7.11
N LEU A 160 21.40 4.74 -7.32
CA LEU A 160 20.61 3.85 -6.49
C LEU A 160 21.12 2.41 -6.58
N GLN A 161 21.33 1.90 -7.80
CA GLN A 161 21.85 0.54 -7.98
C GLN A 161 23.22 0.36 -7.31
N SER A 162 24.11 1.34 -7.44
CA SER A 162 25.45 1.30 -6.83
C SER A 162 25.36 1.36 -5.31
N ARG A 163 24.51 2.24 -4.75
CA ARG A 163 24.28 2.30 -3.30
C ARG A 163 23.83 0.95 -2.75
N ILE A 164 22.82 0.32 -3.37
CA ILE A 164 22.27 -0.96 -2.89
C ILE A 164 23.30 -2.09 -3.01
N ARG A 165 24.03 -2.20 -4.12
CA ARG A 165 25.10 -3.20 -4.25
C ARG A 165 26.19 -3.04 -3.20
N ASN A 166 26.60 -1.80 -2.93
CA ASN A 166 27.66 -1.51 -1.96
C ASN A 166 27.20 -1.72 -0.51
N SER A 167 25.93 -1.41 -0.21
CA SER A 167 25.35 -1.61 1.13
C SER A 167 25.12 -3.09 1.46
N PHE A 168 24.81 -3.92 0.46
CA PHE A 168 24.42 -5.32 0.67
C PHE A 168 25.26 -6.29 -0.17
N PRO A 169 26.58 -6.37 0.07
CA PRO A 169 27.48 -7.22 -0.73
C PRO A 169 27.19 -8.73 -0.57
N SER A 170 26.50 -9.13 0.50
CA SER A 170 26.03 -10.50 0.73
C SER A 170 24.82 -10.89 -0.11
N CYS A 171 24.14 -9.91 -0.73
CA CYS A 171 22.95 -10.13 -1.53
C CYS A 171 23.25 -9.99 -3.04
N THR A 172 22.64 -10.86 -3.84
CA THR A 172 22.60 -10.71 -5.29
C THR A 172 21.56 -9.66 -5.66
N VAL A 173 22.01 -8.53 -6.20
CA VAL A 173 21.13 -7.45 -6.66
C VAL A 173 20.73 -7.67 -8.12
N VAL A 174 19.45 -7.93 -8.35
CA VAL A 174 18.87 -8.18 -9.68
C VAL A 174 18.05 -6.96 -10.11
N ILE A 175 18.36 -6.38 -11.26
CA ILE A 175 17.54 -5.36 -11.90
C ILE A 175 16.98 -5.97 -13.19
N PRO A 176 15.68 -6.27 -13.25
CA PRO A 176 15.07 -6.82 -14.45
C PRO A 176 15.22 -5.88 -15.65
N GLN A 177 15.31 -6.45 -16.86
CA GLN A 177 15.19 -5.66 -18.09
C GLN A 177 13.82 -4.95 -18.08
N GLU A 178 13.83 -3.65 -18.41
CA GLU A 178 12.64 -2.80 -18.29
C GLU A 178 12.05 -2.83 -16.87
N CYS A 179 12.89 -2.63 -15.84
CA CYS A 179 12.46 -2.65 -14.44
C CYS A 179 11.32 -1.65 -14.15
N GLY A 180 11.20 -0.56 -14.92
CA GLY A 180 10.05 0.35 -14.90
C GLY A 180 8.71 -0.28 -15.29
N LEU A 181 8.71 -1.35 -16.09
CA LEU A 181 7.52 -2.10 -16.53
C LEU A 181 7.32 -3.42 -15.77
N ALA A 182 8.28 -3.85 -14.94
CA ALA A 182 8.26 -5.15 -14.28
C ALA A 182 6.97 -5.40 -13.48
N VAL A 183 6.48 -4.40 -12.75
CA VAL A 183 5.23 -4.50 -11.97
C VAL A 183 4.01 -4.70 -12.88
N LEU A 184 3.93 -3.97 -14.00
CA LEU A 184 2.83 -4.11 -14.96
C LEU A 184 2.86 -5.50 -15.62
N LYS A 185 4.03 -5.95 -16.06
CA LYS A 185 4.21 -7.30 -16.62
C LYS A 185 3.79 -8.38 -15.62
N GLY A 186 4.20 -8.25 -14.36
CA GLY A 186 3.77 -9.12 -13.28
C GLY A 186 2.26 -9.11 -13.06
N ALA A 187 1.61 -7.95 -13.14
CA ALA A 187 0.15 -7.83 -13.03
C ALA A 187 -0.59 -8.54 -14.18
N VAL A 188 -0.07 -8.46 -15.41
CA VAL A 188 -0.63 -9.19 -16.56
C VAL A 188 -0.50 -10.70 -16.36
N LEU A 189 0.68 -11.19 -15.95
CA LEU A 189 0.89 -12.60 -15.64
C LEU A 189 -0.05 -13.09 -14.53
N PHE A 190 -0.18 -12.31 -13.45
CA PHE A 190 -1.11 -12.60 -12.36
C PHE A 190 -2.58 -12.61 -12.81
N GLY A 191 -2.96 -11.78 -13.79
CA GLY A 191 -4.29 -11.81 -14.37
C GLY A 191 -4.59 -13.10 -15.14
N HIS A 192 -3.57 -13.69 -15.77
CA HIS A 192 -3.69 -14.99 -16.45
C HIS A 192 -3.69 -16.17 -15.48
N ASP A 193 -2.88 -16.10 -14.43
CA ASP A 193 -2.80 -17.12 -13.39
C ASP A 193 -2.82 -16.49 -11.99
N PRO A 194 -4.01 -16.29 -11.40
CA PRO A 194 -4.12 -15.76 -10.04
C PRO A 194 -3.60 -16.72 -8.96
N ASP A 195 -3.48 -18.01 -9.27
CA ASP A 195 -3.05 -19.05 -8.35
C ASP A 195 -1.52 -19.09 -8.17
N ILE A 196 -0.78 -18.26 -8.92
CA ILE A 196 0.66 -18.03 -8.74
C ILE A 196 0.99 -17.43 -7.37
N ILE A 197 0.04 -16.74 -6.74
CA ILE A 197 0.20 -16.23 -5.37
C ILE A 197 -0.40 -17.25 -4.39
N ALA A 198 0.46 -17.97 -3.68
CA ALA A 198 0.05 -19.02 -2.76
C ALA A 198 -0.59 -18.49 -1.47
N ALA A 199 -0.07 -17.39 -0.93
CA ALA A 199 -0.55 -16.82 0.33
C ALA A 199 -0.23 -15.32 0.45
N ARG A 200 -1.02 -14.61 1.28
CA ARG A 200 -0.87 -13.18 1.52
C ARG A 200 -1.07 -12.82 2.98
N VAL A 201 -0.44 -11.74 3.41
CA VAL A 201 -0.63 -11.19 4.75
C VAL A 201 -1.87 -10.29 4.75
N VAL A 202 -2.87 -10.64 5.56
CA VAL A 202 -4.16 -9.95 5.57
C VAL A 202 -4.02 -8.53 6.15
N LYS A 203 -4.50 -7.51 5.42
CA LYS A 203 -4.29 -6.08 5.76
C LYS A 203 -5.15 -5.57 6.91
N TYR A 204 -6.31 -6.18 7.12
CA TYR A 204 -7.33 -5.79 8.09
C TYR A 204 -7.82 -7.02 8.85
N THR A 205 -8.33 -6.81 10.06
CA THR A 205 -9.11 -7.84 10.74
C THR A 205 -10.48 -7.86 10.11
N TYR A 206 -10.96 -9.03 9.69
CA TYR A 206 -12.28 -9.18 9.08
C TYR A 206 -13.18 -10.01 9.98
N GLY A 207 -14.46 -9.65 9.99
CA GLY A 207 -15.46 -10.31 10.81
C GLY A 207 -16.87 -9.85 10.48
N VAL A 208 -17.82 -10.27 11.32
CA VAL A 208 -19.23 -9.91 11.19
C VAL A 208 -19.75 -9.25 12.46
N ASP A 209 -20.78 -8.43 12.28
CA ASP A 209 -21.60 -7.92 13.38
C ASP A 209 -22.39 -9.05 14.04
N THR A 210 -22.39 -9.09 15.38
CA THR A 210 -23.09 -10.12 16.14
C THR A 210 -23.70 -9.60 17.44
N TYR A 211 -24.70 -10.36 17.90
CA TYR A 211 -25.32 -10.19 19.20
C TYR A 211 -24.79 -11.30 20.12
N THR A 212 -24.29 -10.92 21.29
CA THR A 212 -23.84 -11.88 22.32
C THR A 212 -24.64 -11.68 23.59
N ARG A 213 -24.65 -12.67 24.51
CA ARG A 213 -25.35 -12.50 25.79
C ARG A 213 -24.73 -11.34 26.57
N PHE A 214 -25.56 -10.45 27.09
CA PHE A 214 -25.07 -9.32 27.87
C PHE A 214 -24.43 -9.81 29.18
N MET A 215 -23.23 -9.32 29.48
CA MET A 215 -22.52 -9.62 30.72
C MET A 215 -22.19 -8.29 31.39
N LYS A 216 -22.83 -8.02 32.52
CA LYS A 216 -22.76 -6.73 33.23
C LYS A 216 -21.32 -6.27 33.52
N ASP A 217 -20.41 -7.20 33.80
CA ASP A 217 -19.02 -6.89 34.17
C ASP A 217 -18.09 -6.74 32.95
N LYS A 218 -18.56 -7.07 31.73
CA LYS A 218 -17.74 -7.06 30.50
C LYS A 218 -18.25 -6.10 29.44
N HIS A 219 -19.56 -5.93 29.34
CA HIS A 219 -20.20 -5.19 28.25
C HIS A 219 -20.68 -3.82 28.75
N PRO A 220 -20.50 -2.75 27.96
CA PRO A 220 -21.01 -1.43 28.31
C PRO A 220 -22.53 -1.43 28.27
N GLU A 221 -23.16 -0.84 29.28
CA GLU A 221 -24.63 -0.77 29.37
C GLU A 221 -25.26 -0.08 28.16
N SER A 222 -24.53 0.85 27.50
CA SER A 222 -24.98 1.52 26.27
C SER A 222 -25.20 0.59 25.08
N LYS A 223 -24.59 -0.60 25.07
CA LYS A 223 -24.77 -1.64 24.02
C LYS A 223 -25.77 -2.71 24.42
N LYS A 224 -26.44 -2.57 25.57
CA LYS A 224 -27.43 -3.52 26.04
C LYS A 224 -28.73 -3.36 25.27
N LYS A 225 -29.28 -4.49 24.81
CA LYS A 225 -30.59 -4.56 24.15
C LYS A 225 -31.35 -5.77 24.65
N ILE A 226 -32.60 -5.58 25.05
CA ILE A 226 -33.48 -6.66 25.51
C ILE A 226 -34.30 -7.17 24.32
N ILE A 227 -34.21 -8.47 24.04
CA ILE A 227 -34.95 -9.14 22.96
C ILE A 227 -35.61 -10.38 23.55
N ASN A 228 -36.95 -10.45 23.47
CA ASN A 228 -37.74 -11.54 24.06
C ASN A 228 -37.40 -11.84 25.53
N GLY A 229 -37.20 -10.78 26.34
CA GLY A 229 -36.86 -10.89 27.76
C GLY A 229 -35.39 -11.29 28.04
N ILE A 230 -34.56 -11.42 27.01
CA ILE A 230 -33.14 -11.75 27.12
C ILE A 230 -32.29 -10.51 26.84
N GLU A 231 -31.30 -10.26 27.69
CA GLU A 231 -30.32 -9.19 27.52
C GLU A 231 -29.19 -9.62 26.56
N TYR A 232 -29.00 -8.85 25.49
CA TYR A 232 -27.92 -9.00 24.52
C TYR A 232 -27.02 -7.75 24.51
N CYS A 233 -25.75 -7.93 24.20
CA CYS A 233 -24.85 -6.88 23.78
C CYS A 233 -24.91 -6.78 22.25
N THR A 234 -25.08 -5.58 21.71
CA THR A 234 -25.09 -5.32 20.26
C THR A 234 -23.72 -4.90 19.75
N ASP A 235 -23.57 -4.88 18.42
CA ASP A 235 -22.41 -4.31 17.73
C ASP A 235 -21.10 -5.03 18.04
N ASN A 236 -21.14 -6.31 18.44
CA ASN A 236 -19.92 -7.06 18.72
C ASN A 236 -19.22 -7.42 17.40
N PHE A 237 -17.91 -7.21 17.35
CA PHE A 237 -17.10 -7.62 16.22
C PHE A 237 -16.67 -9.07 16.41
N ASP A 238 -17.31 -10.02 15.72
CA ASP A 238 -16.87 -11.41 15.76
C ASP A 238 -15.82 -11.70 14.67
N ILE A 239 -14.57 -11.85 15.10
CA ILE A 239 -13.40 -11.92 14.23
C ILE A 239 -13.31 -13.27 13.50
N HIS A 240 -13.28 -13.23 12.16
CA HIS A 240 -13.00 -14.40 11.31
C HIS A 240 -11.52 -14.53 10.94
N VAL A 241 -10.80 -13.43 10.81
CA VAL A 241 -9.36 -13.41 10.56
C VAL A 241 -8.74 -12.15 11.13
N ASN A 242 -7.57 -12.29 11.76
CA ASN A 242 -6.81 -11.17 12.28
C ASN A 242 -5.92 -10.53 11.21
N LYS A 243 -5.82 -9.21 11.26
CA LYS A 243 -4.78 -8.44 10.57
C LYS A 243 -3.41 -9.03 10.84
N GLY A 244 -2.59 -9.14 9.81
CA GLY A 244 -1.23 -9.69 9.90
C GLY A 244 -1.15 -11.22 9.80
N LYS A 245 -2.28 -11.93 9.83
CA LYS A 245 -2.28 -13.39 9.58
C LYS A 245 -1.89 -13.65 8.12
N LEU A 246 -1.02 -14.63 7.89
CA LEU A 246 -0.77 -15.21 6.57
C LEU A 246 -1.94 -16.13 6.22
N VAL A 247 -2.57 -15.90 5.07
CA VAL A 247 -3.72 -16.69 4.61
C VAL A 247 -3.44 -17.22 3.22
N HIS A 248 -3.66 -18.52 3.03
CA HIS A 248 -3.47 -19.20 1.75
C HIS A 248 -4.63 -18.91 0.79
N CYS A 249 -4.33 -18.92 -0.52
CA CYS A 249 -5.37 -18.81 -1.54
C CYS A 249 -6.36 -19.98 -1.37
N ASN A 250 -7.66 -19.65 -1.34
CA ASN A 250 -8.77 -20.55 -1.07
C ASN A 250 -8.85 -21.09 0.36
N GLU A 251 -8.04 -20.60 1.32
CA GLU A 251 -8.27 -20.84 2.74
C GLU A 251 -9.63 -20.26 3.15
N GLU A 252 -10.32 -20.96 4.05
CA GLU A 252 -11.64 -20.60 4.55
C GLU A 252 -11.64 -20.55 6.07
N THR A 253 -12.33 -19.56 6.63
CA THR A 253 -12.71 -19.58 8.05
C THR A 253 -14.22 -19.62 8.18
N GLU A 254 -14.72 -20.44 9.09
CA GLU A 254 -16.16 -20.67 9.28
C GLU A 254 -16.53 -20.46 10.74
N LYS A 255 -17.67 -19.79 10.97
CA LYS A 255 -18.33 -19.71 12.28
C LYS A 255 -19.82 -19.92 12.16
N THR A 256 -20.43 -20.40 13.24
CA THR A 256 -21.87 -20.68 13.33
C THR A 256 -22.57 -19.62 14.16
N TYR A 257 -23.72 -19.18 13.69
CA TYR A 257 -24.62 -18.23 14.32
C TYR A 257 -26.04 -18.78 14.40
N LEU A 258 -26.84 -18.18 15.28
CA LEU A 258 -28.21 -18.59 15.54
C LEU A 258 -29.15 -17.38 15.38
N PRO A 259 -30.38 -17.58 14.89
CA PRO A 259 -31.35 -16.51 14.86
C PRO A 259 -31.76 -16.09 16.28
N ILE A 260 -32.07 -14.81 16.44
CA ILE A 260 -32.43 -14.23 17.75
C ILE A 260 -33.93 -14.41 18.03
N HIS A 261 -34.75 -14.47 16.96
CA HIS A 261 -36.19 -14.74 17.07
C HIS A 261 -36.53 -16.13 16.52
N GLU A 262 -37.49 -16.81 17.15
CA GLU A 262 -37.91 -18.16 16.75
C GLU A 262 -38.46 -18.20 15.32
N ASN A 263 -39.26 -17.20 14.95
CA ASN A 263 -39.88 -17.05 13.63
C ASN A 263 -39.03 -16.24 12.63
N GLN A 264 -37.74 -16.01 12.91
CA GLN A 264 -36.86 -15.24 12.04
C GLN A 264 -36.67 -15.94 10.69
N THR A 265 -37.06 -15.29 9.59
CA THR A 265 -37.03 -15.87 8.23
C THR A 265 -35.77 -15.48 7.44
N SER A 266 -34.89 -14.67 8.02
CA SER A 266 -33.61 -14.27 7.40
C SER A 266 -32.60 -13.88 8.48
N VAL A 267 -31.32 -14.21 8.27
CA VAL A 267 -30.20 -13.69 9.07
C VAL A 267 -29.36 -12.76 8.20
N ASN A 268 -29.11 -11.55 8.67
CA ASN A 268 -28.23 -10.61 7.99
C ASN A 268 -26.83 -10.63 8.63
N PHE A 269 -25.81 -10.94 7.84
CA PHE A 269 -24.42 -10.71 8.23
C PHE A 269 -23.96 -9.38 7.65
N ALA A 270 -23.77 -8.38 8.51
CA ALA A 270 -23.03 -7.19 8.15
C ALA A 270 -21.53 -7.50 8.31
N VAL A 271 -20.76 -7.32 7.23
CA VAL A 271 -19.34 -7.65 7.17
C VAL A 271 -18.52 -6.40 7.44
N PHE A 272 -17.50 -6.53 8.30
CA PHE A 272 -16.64 -5.43 8.72
C PHE A 272 -15.17 -5.72 8.47
N ALA A 273 -14.42 -4.65 8.21
CA ALA A 273 -12.97 -4.61 8.29
C ALA A 273 -12.54 -3.70 9.45
N SER A 274 -11.42 -4.02 10.10
CA SER A 274 -10.78 -3.17 11.11
C SER A 274 -9.28 -3.03 10.90
N ASN A 275 -8.74 -1.85 11.19
CA ASN A 275 -7.30 -1.61 11.20
C ASN A 275 -6.62 -2.05 12.52
N LYS A 276 -7.40 -2.38 13.56
CA LYS A 276 -6.93 -3.00 14.81
C LYS A 276 -6.81 -4.52 14.65
N VAL A 277 -5.93 -5.15 15.42
CA VAL A 277 -5.80 -6.61 15.43
C VAL A 277 -7.02 -7.23 16.10
N GLU A 278 -7.39 -6.76 17.29
CA GLU A 278 -8.53 -7.25 18.07
C GLU A 278 -9.56 -6.14 18.31
N PRO A 279 -10.37 -5.76 17.30
CA PRO A 279 -11.54 -4.91 17.53
C PRO A 279 -12.54 -5.65 18.42
N GLN A 280 -13.18 -4.93 19.35
CA GLN A 280 -14.20 -5.50 20.22
C GLN A 280 -15.60 -5.23 19.67
N TYR A 281 -15.80 -4.03 19.09
CA TYR A 281 -17.07 -3.59 18.54
C TYR A 281 -16.97 -3.12 17.10
N THR A 282 -18.07 -3.21 16.37
CA THR A 282 -18.17 -2.82 14.95
C THR A 282 -18.15 -1.30 14.75
N ASP A 283 -18.45 -0.53 15.80
CA ASP A 283 -18.35 0.93 15.87
C ASP A 283 -17.05 1.44 16.50
N ASP A 284 -16.11 0.55 16.84
CA ASP A 284 -14.79 0.95 17.30
C ASP A 284 -14.09 1.81 16.25
N LYS A 285 -13.34 2.82 16.72
CA LYS A 285 -12.49 3.64 15.82
C LYS A 285 -11.58 2.72 14.98
N GLY A 286 -11.67 2.85 13.66
CA GLY A 286 -10.91 2.05 12.70
C GLY A 286 -11.65 0.83 12.16
N CYS A 287 -12.92 0.61 12.56
CA CYS A 287 -13.83 -0.35 11.95
C CYS A 287 -14.68 0.32 10.85
N LYS A 288 -15.01 -0.44 9.79
CA LYS A 288 -15.88 0.01 8.68
C LYS A 288 -16.66 -1.16 8.12
N GLY A 289 -17.96 -0.94 7.87
CA GLY A 289 -18.80 -1.88 7.13
C GLY A 289 -18.38 -1.92 5.66
N ILE A 290 -18.13 -3.12 5.15
CA ILE A 290 -17.60 -3.35 3.80
C ILE A 290 -18.55 -4.18 2.92
N GLY A 291 -19.67 -4.62 3.47
CA GLY A 291 -20.72 -5.34 2.76
C GLY A 291 -21.72 -5.97 3.72
N SER A 292 -22.77 -6.57 3.18
CA SER A 292 -23.69 -7.39 3.94
C SER A 292 -24.30 -8.47 3.08
N LEU A 293 -24.76 -9.55 3.71
CA LEU A 293 -25.53 -10.60 3.07
C LEU A 293 -26.74 -10.99 3.93
N ALA A 294 -27.90 -11.16 3.29
CA ALA A 294 -29.11 -11.63 3.95
C ALA A 294 -29.36 -13.09 3.55
N VAL A 295 -29.15 -14.01 4.47
CA VAL A 295 -29.36 -15.46 4.29
C VAL A 295 -30.83 -15.79 4.53
N PRO A 296 -31.59 -16.24 3.53
CA PRO A 296 -32.97 -16.67 3.73
C PRO A 296 -33.03 -17.95 4.59
N MET A 297 -33.87 -17.94 5.61
CA MET A 297 -34.14 -19.05 6.53
C MET A 297 -35.65 -19.29 6.65
N LEU A 298 -36.29 -19.59 5.52
CA LEU A 298 -37.76 -19.64 5.41
C LEU A 298 -38.39 -20.75 6.26
N ASP A 299 -37.67 -21.85 6.51
CA ASP A 299 -38.08 -22.87 7.47
C ASP A 299 -37.74 -22.41 8.89
N THR A 300 -38.78 -22.15 9.68
CA THR A 300 -38.67 -21.69 11.08
C THR A 300 -38.74 -22.85 12.07
N THR A 301 -38.83 -24.09 11.59
CA THR A 301 -38.81 -25.30 12.44
C THR A 301 -37.52 -25.34 13.24
N GLY A 302 -37.63 -25.52 14.56
CA GLY A 302 -36.48 -25.49 15.47
C GLY A 302 -36.16 -24.12 16.08
N GLY A 303 -36.92 -23.07 15.75
CA GLY A 303 -36.88 -21.78 16.45
C GLY A 303 -35.49 -21.15 16.44
N THR A 304 -35.00 -20.75 17.62
CA THR A 304 -33.66 -20.16 17.80
C THR A 304 -32.51 -21.18 17.80
N ARG A 305 -32.79 -22.48 17.66
CA ARG A 305 -31.76 -23.53 17.57
C ARG A 305 -31.27 -23.77 16.14
N ARG A 306 -31.92 -23.15 15.15
CA ARG A 306 -31.49 -23.18 13.75
C ARG A 306 -30.10 -22.57 13.63
N ARG A 307 -29.31 -23.09 12.68
CA ARG A 307 -27.90 -22.75 12.53
C ARG A 307 -27.66 -22.16 11.14
N VAL A 308 -26.97 -21.02 11.12
CA VAL A 308 -26.48 -20.39 9.91
C VAL A 308 -24.99 -20.18 10.05
N LYS A 309 -24.23 -20.50 9.00
CA LYS A 309 -22.78 -20.34 8.98
C LYS A 309 -22.40 -19.09 8.21
N ALA A 310 -21.43 -18.34 8.71
CA ALA A 310 -20.69 -17.38 7.90
C ALA A 310 -19.33 -17.98 7.58
N LYS A 311 -18.95 -17.92 6.30
CA LYS A 311 -17.74 -18.51 5.75
C LYS A 311 -16.97 -17.42 5.01
N PHE A 312 -15.73 -17.18 5.40
CA PHE A 312 -14.85 -16.23 4.75
C PHE A 312 -13.83 -17.02 3.93
N LYS A 313 -13.98 -16.97 2.60
CA LYS A 313 -13.04 -17.58 1.66
C LYS A 313 -12.12 -16.51 1.08
N PHE A 314 -10.82 -16.71 1.24
CA PHE A 314 -9.80 -15.74 0.81
C PHE A 314 -9.28 -16.13 -0.57
N GLY A 315 -9.80 -15.47 -1.60
CA GLY A 315 -9.33 -15.62 -2.97
C GLY A 315 -8.12 -14.74 -3.27
N ALA A 316 -7.65 -14.78 -4.52
CA ALA A 316 -6.47 -14.04 -4.94
C ALA A 316 -6.67 -12.50 -4.89
N THR A 317 -7.84 -11.98 -5.28
CA THR A 317 -8.13 -10.52 -5.28
C THR A 317 -9.37 -10.13 -4.48
N LYS A 318 -10.13 -11.10 -4.01
CA LYS A 318 -11.40 -10.86 -3.31
C LYS A 318 -11.55 -11.79 -2.12
N ILE A 319 -12.22 -11.30 -1.09
CA ILE A 319 -12.80 -12.12 -0.01
C ILE A 319 -14.22 -12.44 -0.44
N THR A 320 -14.58 -13.72 -0.43
CA THR A 320 -15.98 -14.14 -0.61
C THR A 320 -16.52 -14.47 0.78
N VAL A 321 -17.57 -13.78 1.19
CA VAL A 321 -18.30 -14.10 2.42
C VAL A 321 -19.57 -14.83 2.03
N GLU A 322 -19.64 -16.10 2.37
CA GLU A 322 -20.79 -16.96 2.14
C GLU A 322 -21.59 -17.15 3.44
N GLY A 323 -22.90 -17.00 3.34
CA GLY A 323 -23.84 -17.35 4.39
C GLY A 323 -24.60 -18.61 4.00
N PHE A 324 -24.55 -19.64 4.85
CA PHE A 324 -25.13 -20.96 4.59
C PHE A 324 -26.13 -21.35 5.65
N ASP A 325 -27.40 -21.54 5.27
CA ASP A 325 -28.44 -22.07 6.16
C ASP A 325 -28.33 -23.60 6.23
N GLU A 326 -28.04 -24.13 7.42
CA GLU A 326 -27.89 -25.58 7.60
C GLU A 326 -29.22 -26.34 7.43
N THR A 327 -30.36 -25.67 7.57
CA THR A 327 -31.70 -26.27 7.48
C THR A 327 -32.06 -26.53 6.02
N SER A 328 -32.06 -25.48 5.20
CA SER A 328 -32.40 -25.57 3.77
C SER A 328 -31.23 -26.00 2.87
N LYS A 329 -30.00 -26.02 3.40
CA LYS A 329 -28.75 -26.27 2.64
C LYS A 329 -28.50 -25.25 1.52
N LYS A 330 -29.11 -24.06 1.60
CA LYS A 330 -28.92 -22.97 0.64
C LYS A 330 -27.86 -22.00 1.14
N SER A 331 -27.14 -21.39 0.20
CA SER A 331 -26.22 -20.30 0.49
C SER A 331 -26.45 -19.08 -0.38
N VAL A 332 -25.95 -17.95 0.11
CA VAL A 332 -25.80 -16.68 -0.59
C VAL A 332 -24.43 -16.12 -0.29
N ASP A 333 -23.81 -15.42 -1.24
CA ASP A 333 -22.47 -14.85 -1.05
C ASP A 333 -22.41 -13.36 -1.43
N VAL A 334 -21.42 -12.68 -0.86
CA VAL A 334 -20.98 -11.36 -1.27
C VAL A 334 -19.48 -11.37 -1.49
N LYS A 335 -19.02 -10.71 -2.55
CA LYS A 335 -17.60 -10.60 -2.90
C LYS A 335 -17.11 -9.21 -2.59
N ILE A 336 -16.04 -9.14 -1.80
CA ILE A 336 -15.46 -7.92 -1.28
C ILE A 336 -14.04 -7.79 -1.84
N ASP A 337 -13.74 -6.67 -2.48
CA ASP A 337 -12.42 -6.43 -3.06
C ASP A 337 -11.40 -6.02 -1.96
N PHE A 338 -10.20 -6.60 -2.01
CA PHE A 338 -9.09 -6.22 -1.11
C PHE A 338 -8.57 -4.80 -1.40
N LEU A 339 -8.81 -4.25 -2.60
CA LEU A 339 -8.17 -3.04 -3.10
C LEU A 339 -9.01 -1.77 -2.89
N GLU A 340 -10.34 -1.89 -2.79
CA GLU A 340 -11.25 -0.74 -2.69
C GLU A 340 -11.46 -0.26 -1.25
N ASN A 341 -11.23 -1.14 -0.26
CA ASN A 341 -11.53 -0.86 1.14
C ASN A 341 -10.34 -0.26 1.88
N LYS A 342 -10.05 1.02 1.62
CA LYS A 342 -9.15 1.81 2.49
C LYS A 342 -9.92 2.27 3.73
N LEU A 343 -9.33 1.96 4.89
CA LEU A 343 -9.75 2.32 6.24
C LEU A 343 -8.92 3.48 6.79
#